data_AF-A0A2R4XJA0-F1
#
_entry.id   AF-A0A2R4XJA0-F1
#
_cell.length_a   1.000
_cell.length_b   1.000
_cell.length_c   1.000
_cell.angle_alpha   90.00
_cell.angle_beta   90.00
_cell.angle_gamma   90.00
#
_symmetry.space_group_name_H-M   'P 1'
#
loop_
_entity.id
_entity.type
_entity.pdbx_description
1 polymer ?
#
loop_
_entity_poly.entity_id
_entity_poly.type
_entity_poly.pdbx_seq_one_letter_code
_entity_poly.pdbx_strand_id
1 'polypeptide(L)'
;MKGLIYERSQQPLYLQVAVILRRNIERGVWPAGSKIPSLDELTKSLNVSRTTLRQAFGILESEGLIHRSRGSGTFVQNLDEEIRLLLPTTWQETIALSLSLGTTTLRESTDDVTLPDHLRPCNAGDCSGRYQSWRRIHTNQDRPYCYTEVYLDRNLYLRNPERYRTSTVAPVLDQLHRHELTCARQSLRIIEAGSDSAQALQIPVSSPVAQLQRYARIGAQIVYVARLEIPSRLVQMEHDLFGGTTHMNDLTYLPFFDAGHRDLSSDLRHWAGSRYASRVHSGDVDELCRSYVKMLGTDGWLRHCVPASVGGVKETIDSRSICLMRQGLGYFDGLADFAFAMQGLGSGPISLFGTPTQRDRYLPGVAQGKSISAFALSEPMAGSDAAAMTTTATREGNEYRLNGTKTWISNAGIADFYTVFARSEGDDAQGVTAFVIDADTPGLQVSERFDVCAPHPIGTLRFEDCVIPAEQRIGDPGKGFRVALQTLDVFRASVGAAALGFAQAALDMGMQHAQNRPMFGTTLSEMQLTQAAIGEMCADIDASALLVYRAAWERDVLKQRTTRSAAIAKLYATEAAQRVIDRNVQLHGGLGVKVGHPAEMLYREIRALRIYEGATEVQKIVIARQTATESI
;
A
#
# COMPACT_ATOMS: atom_id res chain seq x y z
N MET A 1 21.01 1.85 -54.30
CA MET A 1 21.82 1.74 -53.07
C MET A 1 22.42 0.33 -52.98
N LYS A 2 23.43 0.02 -53.81
CA LYS A 2 24.11 -1.28 -53.86
C LYS A 2 25.51 -1.11 -53.21
N GLY A 3 25.87 -1.95 -52.24
CA GLY A 3 27.25 -2.11 -51.75
C GLY A 3 27.54 -1.70 -50.28
N LEU A 4 26.75 -0.83 -49.65
CA LEU A 4 27.21 -0.11 -48.44
C LEU A 4 27.00 -0.79 -47.07
N ILE A 5 26.30 -1.92 -46.95
CA ILE A 5 25.94 -2.48 -45.63
C ILE A 5 27.06 -3.32 -45.00
N TYR A 6 27.88 -4.00 -45.81
CA TYR A 6 28.80 -5.05 -45.30
C TYR A 6 30.27 -4.60 -45.15
N GLU A 7 30.65 -3.43 -45.68
CA GLU A 7 32.05 -2.98 -45.77
C GLU A 7 32.60 -2.30 -44.50
N ARG A 8 31.76 -2.07 -43.47
CA ARG A 8 32.15 -1.33 -42.25
C ARG A 8 32.35 -2.19 -41.00
N SER A 9 32.17 -3.52 -41.08
CA SER A 9 32.25 -4.41 -39.92
C SER A 9 33.52 -5.27 -39.97
N GLN A 10 34.22 -5.41 -38.83
CA GLN A 10 35.38 -6.30 -38.68
C GLN A 10 34.99 -7.80 -38.64
N GLN A 11 33.69 -8.13 -38.66
CA GLN A 11 33.25 -9.52 -38.58
C GLN A 11 33.20 -10.19 -39.97
N PRO A 12 33.54 -11.49 -40.05
CA PRO A 12 33.35 -12.29 -41.26
C PRO A 12 31.95 -12.17 -41.87
N LEU A 13 31.89 -12.04 -43.20
CA LEU A 13 30.65 -11.75 -43.93
C LEU A 13 29.52 -12.77 -43.67
N TYR A 14 29.84 -14.04 -43.43
CA TYR A 14 28.84 -15.07 -43.14
C TYR A 14 28.17 -14.89 -41.77
N LEU A 15 28.86 -14.30 -40.78
CA LEU A 15 28.27 -13.96 -39.47
C LEU A 15 27.29 -12.80 -39.60
N GLN A 16 27.65 -11.78 -40.38
CA GLN A 16 26.76 -10.64 -40.65
C GLN A 16 25.48 -11.10 -41.36
N VAL A 17 25.61 -12.03 -42.32
CA VAL A 17 24.48 -12.66 -43.01
C VAL A 17 23.65 -13.51 -42.06
N ALA A 18 24.27 -14.31 -41.17
CA ALA A 18 23.54 -15.09 -40.17
C ALA A 18 22.69 -14.21 -39.25
N VAL A 19 23.22 -13.06 -38.79
CA VAL A 19 22.47 -12.09 -37.95
C VAL A 19 21.25 -11.53 -38.69
N ILE A 20 21.38 -11.17 -39.97
CA ILE A 20 20.26 -10.65 -40.77
C ILE A 20 19.15 -11.70 -40.90
N LEU A 21 19.54 -12.93 -41.24
CA LEU A 21 18.61 -14.04 -41.41
C LEU A 21 17.92 -14.43 -40.09
N ARG A 22 18.68 -14.47 -38.98
CA ARG A 22 18.17 -14.68 -37.62
C ARG A 22 17.09 -13.66 -37.28
N ARG A 23 17.36 -12.38 -37.55
CA ARG A 23 16.42 -11.28 -37.27
C ARG A 23 15.11 -11.41 -38.05
N ASN A 24 15.13 -11.97 -39.26
CA ASN A 24 13.91 -12.22 -40.04
C ASN A 24 13.07 -13.35 -39.41
N ILE A 25 13.71 -14.37 -38.85
CA ILE A 25 13.04 -15.46 -38.12
C ILE A 25 12.43 -14.90 -36.82
N GLU A 26 13.22 -14.20 -36.01
CA GLU A 26 12.80 -13.64 -34.71
C GLU A 26 11.67 -12.60 -34.84
N ARG A 27 11.64 -11.83 -35.94
CA ARG A 27 10.58 -10.84 -36.20
C ARG A 27 9.31 -11.44 -36.82
N GLY A 28 9.27 -12.75 -37.02
CA GLY A 28 8.13 -13.42 -37.66
C GLY A 28 7.98 -13.12 -39.16
N VAL A 29 9.00 -12.54 -39.81
CA VAL A 29 9.02 -12.38 -41.28
C VAL A 29 9.03 -13.75 -41.96
N TRP A 30 9.70 -14.72 -41.34
CA TRP A 30 9.59 -16.14 -41.67
C TRP A 30 9.00 -16.89 -40.46
N PRO A 31 7.69 -17.16 -40.45
CA PRO A 31 7.02 -17.86 -39.36
C PRO A 31 7.57 -19.28 -39.13
N ALA A 32 7.40 -19.80 -37.92
CA ALA A 32 7.70 -21.19 -37.58
C ALA A 32 7.04 -22.16 -38.58
N GLY A 33 7.80 -23.18 -39.03
CA GLY A 33 7.36 -24.15 -40.03
C GLY A 33 7.35 -23.63 -41.48
N SER A 34 7.57 -22.34 -41.71
CA SER A 34 7.64 -21.78 -43.07
C SER A 34 8.95 -22.12 -43.77
N LYS A 35 8.89 -22.19 -45.11
CA LYS A 35 10.06 -22.37 -45.96
C LYS A 35 10.74 -21.02 -46.18
N ILE A 36 12.04 -20.94 -45.87
CA ILE A 36 12.81 -19.72 -46.16
C ILE A 36 13.15 -19.67 -47.66
N PRO A 37 13.41 -18.46 -48.23
CA PRO A 37 13.79 -18.33 -49.63
C PRO A 37 15.02 -19.17 -49.97
N SER A 38 15.06 -19.66 -51.21
CA SER A 38 16.12 -20.51 -51.72
C SER A 38 17.49 -19.81 -51.67
N LEU A 39 18.57 -20.60 -51.69
CA LEU A 39 19.93 -20.07 -51.76
C LEU A 39 20.11 -19.09 -52.93
N ASP A 40 19.42 -19.30 -54.04
CA ASP A 40 19.53 -18.47 -55.24
C ASP A 40 18.78 -17.14 -55.11
N GLU A 41 17.64 -17.16 -54.43
CA GLU A 41 16.89 -15.94 -54.10
C GLU A 41 17.67 -15.10 -53.07
N LEU A 42 18.23 -15.73 -52.04
CA LEU A 42 19.02 -15.05 -51.00
C LEU A 42 20.36 -14.53 -51.52
N THR A 43 21.03 -15.27 -52.40
CA THR A 43 22.27 -14.79 -53.05
C THR A 43 22.00 -13.52 -53.86
N LYS A 44 20.86 -13.45 -54.56
CA LYS A 44 20.46 -12.26 -55.32
C LYS A 44 20.01 -11.11 -54.42
N SER A 45 19.23 -11.38 -53.38
CA SER A 45 18.67 -10.33 -52.52
C SER A 45 19.70 -9.71 -51.57
N LEU A 46 20.61 -10.53 -51.02
CA LEU A 46 21.64 -10.09 -50.08
C LEU A 46 22.98 -9.78 -50.78
N ASN A 47 23.10 -10.10 -52.07
CA ASN A 47 24.31 -9.89 -52.87
C ASN A 47 25.57 -10.55 -52.24
N VAL A 48 25.44 -11.81 -51.83
CA VAL A 48 26.52 -12.61 -51.19
C VAL A 48 26.68 -13.98 -51.84
N SER A 49 27.89 -14.54 -51.76
CA SER A 49 28.18 -15.85 -52.37
C SER A 49 27.35 -16.98 -51.74
N ARG A 50 27.07 -18.03 -52.52
CA ARG A 50 26.41 -19.25 -52.00
C ARG A 50 27.21 -19.90 -50.86
N THR A 51 28.54 -19.79 -50.88
CA THR A 51 29.42 -20.30 -49.82
C THR A 51 29.20 -19.56 -48.51
N THR A 52 29.09 -18.23 -48.57
CA THR A 52 28.79 -17.36 -47.41
C THR A 52 27.42 -17.70 -46.82
N LEU A 53 26.41 -17.92 -47.65
CA LEU A 53 25.07 -18.32 -47.19
C LEU A 53 25.04 -19.71 -46.58
N ARG A 54 25.81 -20.67 -47.13
CA ARG A 54 25.92 -22.01 -46.54
C ARG A 54 26.58 -21.99 -45.17
N GLN A 55 27.60 -21.15 -44.97
CA GLN A 55 28.22 -20.94 -43.66
C GLN A 55 27.25 -20.27 -42.69
N ALA A 56 26.51 -19.24 -43.13
CA ALA A 56 25.47 -18.59 -42.32
C ALA A 56 24.35 -19.57 -41.93
N PHE A 57 23.88 -20.40 -42.85
CA PHE A 57 22.89 -21.46 -42.56
C PHE A 57 23.44 -22.51 -41.60
N GLY A 58 24.74 -22.85 -41.68
CA GLY A 58 25.37 -23.75 -40.73
C GLY A 58 25.30 -23.24 -39.29
N ILE A 59 25.43 -21.92 -39.11
CA ILE A 59 25.27 -21.27 -37.80
C ILE A 59 23.81 -21.36 -37.34
N LEU A 60 22.86 -20.93 -38.17
CA LEU A 60 21.44 -20.95 -37.82
C LEU A 60 20.91 -22.37 -37.54
N GLU A 61 21.46 -23.38 -38.23
CA GLU A 61 21.14 -24.79 -37.99
C GLU A 61 21.76 -25.29 -36.67
N SER A 62 22.99 -24.88 -36.34
CA SER A 62 23.59 -25.17 -35.03
C SER A 62 22.88 -24.46 -33.87
N GLU A 63 22.20 -23.35 -34.16
CA GLU A 63 21.35 -22.60 -33.21
C GLU A 63 19.92 -23.16 -33.13
N GLY A 64 19.59 -24.20 -33.91
CA GLY A 64 18.26 -24.81 -33.93
C GLY A 64 17.17 -23.95 -34.56
N LEU A 65 17.51 -22.85 -35.24
CA LEU A 65 16.54 -21.92 -35.82
C LEU A 65 15.97 -22.41 -37.16
N ILE A 66 16.74 -23.23 -37.88
CA ILE A 66 16.35 -23.80 -39.16
C ILE A 66 16.69 -25.29 -39.24
N HIS A 67 16.00 -26.01 -40.12
CA HIS A 67 16.39 -27.36 -40.53
C HIS A 67 16.38 -27.48 -42.05
N ARG A 68 17.29 -28.30 -42.59
CA ARG A 68 17.42 -28.53 -44.03
C ARG A 68 16.88 -29.89 -44.41
N SER A 69 15.93 -29.93 -45.34
CA SER A 69 15.42 -31.18 -45.91
C SER A 69 15.91 -31.36 -47.35
N ARG A 70 16.57 -32.49 -47.63
CA ARG A 70 17.10 -32.81 -48.97
C ARG A 70 15.93 -32.84 -49.97
N GLY A 71 16.03 -32.00 -51.00
CA GLY A 71 15.01 -31.87 -52.06
C GLY A 71 13.83 -30.93 -51.74
N SER A 72 13.61 -30.60 -50.47
CA SER A 72 12.42 -29.83 -50.03
C SER A 72 12.72 -28.39 -49.63
N GLY A 73 13.99 -28.07 -49.32
CA GLY A 73 14.45 -26.72 -48.98
C GLY A 73 14.86 -26.56 -47.52
N THR A 74 14.97 -25.32 -47.07
CA THR A 74 15.29 -24.96 -45.68
C THR A 74 14.04 -24.40 -45.02
N PHE A 75 13.75 -24.84 -43.80
CA PHE A 75 12.54 -24.49 -43.07
C PHE A 75 12.89 -23.92 -41.70
N VAL A 76 12.11 -22.96 -41.22
CA VAL A 76 12.20 -22.43 -39.86
C VAL A 76 11.71 -23.50 -38.89
N GLN A 77 12.51 -23.85 -37.88
CA GLN A 77 12.06 -24.80 -36.85
C GLN A 77 10.96 -24.16 -35.99
N ASN A 78 10.06 -24.99 -35.45
CA ASN A 78 9.17 -24.53 -34.39
C ASN A 78 10.03 -24.18 -33.19
N LEU A 79 10.17 -22.88 -32.92
CA LEU A 79 10.68 -22.40 -31.66
C LEU A 79 9.60 -22.76 -30.62
N ASP A 80 9.94 -23.62 -29.66
CA ASP A 80 9.11 -23.83 -28.45
C ASP A 80 8.63 -22.46 -27.95
N GLU A 81 7.41 -22.38 -27.38
CA GLU A 81 6.90 -21.18 -26.72
C GLU A 81 8.04 -20.52 -25.93
N GLU A 82 8.43 -19.32 -26.35
CA GLU A 82 9.56 -18.62 -25.73
C GLU A 82 9.26 -18.49 -24.23
N ILE A 83 10.06 -19.17 -23.40
CA ILE A 83 10.05 -18.93 -21.97
C ILE A 83 10.48 -17.48 -21.78
N ARG A 84 9.51 -16.60 -21.54
CA ARG A 84 9.76 -15.18 -21.28
C ARG A 84 9.77 -14.96 -19.78
N LEU A 85 10.90 -14.47 -19.30
CA LEU A 85 11.12 -14.12 -17.92
C LEU A 85 10.82 -12.62 -17.76
N LEU A 86 9.77 -12.31 -17.01
CA LEU A 86 9.54 -10.97 -16.50
C LEU A 86 10.59 -10.68 -15.43
N LEU A 87 11.38 -9.63 -15.65
CA LEU A 87 12.38 -9.23 -14.67
C LEU A 87 11.71 -8.68 -13.42
N PRO A 88 12.08 -9.16 -12.21
CA PRO A 88 11.52 -8.64 -10.99
C PRO A 88 11.95 -7.18 -10.82
N THR A 89 10.96 -6.32 -10.58
CA THR A 89 11.11 -4.89 -10.32
C THR A 89 11.05 -4.56 -8.84
N THR A 90 10.49 -5.47 -8.03
CA THR A 90 10.43 -5.34 -6.57
C THR A 90 11.24 -6.42 -5.86
N TRP A 91 11.53 -6.19 -4.56
CA TRP A 91 12.17 -7.20 -3.71
C TRP A 91 11.27 -8.44 -3.54
N GLN A 92 9.95 -8.27 -3.42
CA GLN A 92 9.02 -9.39 -3.27
C GLN A 92 8.93 -10.25 -4.52
N GLU A 93 8.88 -9.64 -5.71
CA GLU A 93 8.98 -10.36 -6.99
C GLU A 93 10.30 -11.10 -7.11
N THR A 94 11.39 -10.50 -6.61
CA THR A 94 12.70 -11.16 -6.55
C THR A 94 12.65 -12.43 -5.70
N ILE A 95 11.96 -12.40 -4.55
CA ILE A 95 11.79 -13.57 -3.68
C ILE A 95 10.92 -14.63 -4.36
N ALA A 96 9.76 -14.23 -4.87
CA ALA A 96 8.81 -15.12 -5.54
C ALA A 96 9.46 -15.82 -6.73
N LEU A 97 10.17 -15.08 -7.57
CA LEU A 97 10.96 -15.65 -8.66
C LEU A 97 11.99 -16.62 -8.09
N SER A 98 12.84 -16.21 -7.15
CA SER A 98 13.91 -17.05 -6.59
C SER A 98 13.42 -18.38 -6.01
N LEU A 99 12.22 -18.42 -5.42
CA LEU A 99 11.61 -19.64 -4.86
C LEU A 99 11.06 -20.59 -5.95
N SER A 100 10.74 -20.08 -7.14
CA SER A 100 10.22 -20.89 -8.25
C SER A 100 11.30 -21.63 -9.05
N LEU A 101 12.58 -21.45 -8.71
CA LEU A 101 13.72 -21.80 -9.56
C LEU A 101 14.54 -22.93 -8.95
N GLY A 102 14.85 -23.94 -9.77
CA GLY A 102 15.87 -24.93 -9.43
C GLY A 102 17.23 -24.24 -9.33
N THR A 103 18.02 -24.54 -8.30
CA THR A 103 19.34 -23.91 -8.10
C THR A 103 20.40 -24.96 -7.83
N THR A 104 21.49 -24.91 -8.59
CA THR A 104 22.64 -25.81 -8.42
C THR A 104 23.91 -24.99 -8.21
N THR A 105 24.66 -25.29 -7.15
CA THR A 105 25.95 -24.65 -6.89
C THR A 105 27.04 -25.27 -7.76
N LEU A 106 27.68 -24.46 -8.58
CA LEU A 106 28.82 -24.84 -9.42
C LEU A 106 30.14 -24.71 -8.66
N ARG A 107 30.26 -23.65 -7.86
CA ARG A 107 31.45 -23.36 -7.05
C ARG A 107 31.08 -22.59 -5.79
N GLU A 108 31.72 -22.92 -4.68
CA GLU A 108 31.69 -22.18 -3.41
C GLU A 108 33.13 -21.77 -3.05
N SER A 109 33.34 -20.58 -2.50
CA SER A 109 34.67 -20.19 -2.03
C SER A 109 35.05 -20.95 -0.76
N THR A 110 36.29 -21.45 -0.70
CA THR A 110 36.85 -22.12 0.48
C THR A 110 37.21 -21.12 1.58
N ASP A 111 37.61 -19.93 1.17
CA ASP A 111 38.06 -18.85 2.04
C ASP A 111 37.19 -17.59 1.86
N ASP A 112 37.32 -16.68 2.83
CA ASP A 112 36.72 -15.35 2.76
C ASP A 112 37.32 -14.56 1.58
N VAL A 113 36.45 -13.98 0.75
CA VAL A 113 36.86 -13.17 -0.40
C VAL A 113 36.50 -11.70 -0.20
N THR A 114 37.25 -10.82 -0.87
CA THR A 114 36.88 -9.41 -0.98
C THR A 114 35.93 -9.22 -2.16
N LEU A 115 35.07 -8.20 -2.09
CA LEU A 115 34.16 -7.87 -3.18
C LEU A 115 34.95 -7.33 -4.39
N PRO A 116 34.85 -7.94 -5.58
CA PRO A 116 35.58 -7.49 -6.77
C PRO A 116 35.21 -6.06 -7.16
N ASP A 117 36.20 -5.27 -7.61
CA ASP A 117 36.00 -3.84 -7.91
C ASP A 117 34.89 -3.57 -8.92
N HIS A 118 34.77 -4.42 -9.95
CA HIS A 118 33.75 -4.30 -10.99
C HIS A 118 32.32 -4.63 -10.49
N LEU A 119 32.18 -5.22 -9.30
CA LEU A 119 30.89 -5.52 -8.66
C LEU A 119 30.55 -4.54 -7.53
N ARG A 120 31.44 -3.58 -7.24
CA ARG A 120 31.19 -2.54 -6.23
C ARG A 120 30.15 -1.55 -6.76
N PRO A 121 29.07 -1.27 -6.01
CA PRO A 121 28.06 -0.30 -6.44
C PRO A 121 28.65 1.12 -6.58
N CYS A 122 28.36 1.82 -7.68
CA CYS A 122 28.96 3.13 -7.99
C CYS A 122 28.64 4.25 -6.99
N ASN A 123 27.67 4.07 -6.07
CA ASN A 123 27.14 5.13 -5.19
C ASN A 123 26.75 4.65 -3.77
N ALA A 124 27.23 3.52 -3.25
CA ALA A 124 26.70 3.03 -1.97
C ALA A 124 27.62 2.14 -1.14
N GLY A 125 27.85 2.58 0.10
CA GLY A 125 28.13 1.74 1.26
C GLY A 125 29.58 1.30 1.46
N ASP A 126 29.87 0.89 2.69
CA ASP A 126 31.12 0.27 3.07
C ASP A 126 31.20 -1.16 2.50
N CYS A 127 32.19 -1.37 1.62
CA CYS A 127 32.48 -2.64 0.97
C CYS A 127 33.70 -3.37 1.58
N SER A 128 34.24 -2.86 2.71
CA SER A 128 35.45 -3.40 3.36
C SER A 128 35.25 -4.74 4.07
N GLY A 129 34.00 -5.23 4.11
CA GLY A 129 33.65 -6.52 4.68
C GLY A 129 34.30 -7.72 3.98
N ARG A 130 34.23 -8.87 4.65
CA ARG A 130 34.61 -10.18 4.09
C ARG A 130 33.37 -10.92 3.63
N TYR A 131 33.47 -11.61 2.50
CA TYR A 131 32.32 -12.24 1.87
C TYR A 131 32.54 -13.74 1.66
N GLN A 132 31.47 -14.50 1.81
CA GLN A 132 31.35 -15.84 1.26
C GLN A 132 30.80 -15.73 -0.16
N SER A 133 31.36 -16.46 -1.13
CA SER A 133 30.92 -16.39 -2.53
C SER A 133 30.49 -17.74 -3.12
N TRP A 134 29.52 -17.68 -4.03
CA TRP A 134 29.04 -18.81 -4.81
C TRP A 134 28.90 -18.46 -6.29
N ARG A 135 29.18 -19.43 -7.14
CA ARG A 135 28.73 -19.45 -8.53
C ARG A 135 27.68 -20.53 -8.69
N ARG A 136 26.54 -20.17 -9.25
CA ARG A 136 25.38 -21.07 -9.36
C ARG A 136 24.78 -21.00 -10.75
N ILE A 137 24.11 -22.08 -11.11
CA ILE A 137 23.21 -22.12 -12.24
C ILE A 137 21.79 -22.33 -11.72
N HIS A 138 20.85 -21.59 -12.29
CA HIS A 138 19.45 -21.77 -12.03
C HIS A 138 18.77 -22.39 -13.24
N THR A 139 17.87 -23.33 -12.98
CA THR A 139 17.08 -24.05 -13.98
C THR A 139 15.59 -23.75 -13.81
N ASN A 140 14.89 -23.74 -14.94
CA ASN A 140 13.43 -23.71 -15.01
C ASN A 140 13.02 -24.82 -15.98
N GLN A 141 12.17 -25.75 -15.54
CA GLN A 141 11.83 -26.96 -16.28
C GLN A 141 13.10 -27.69 -16.81
N ASP A 142 14.11 -27.84 -15.95
CA ASP A 142 15.40 -28.49 -16.22
C ASP A 142 16.30 -27.83 -17.29
N ARG A 143 15.91 -26.67 -17.84
CA ARG A 143 16.75 -25.89 -18.76
C ARG A 143 17.54 -24.80 -18.00
N PRO A 144 18.86 -24.67 -18.19
CA PRO A 144 19.65 -23.57 -17.63
C PRO A 144 19.13 -22.23 -18.17
N TYR A 145 18.79 -21.31 -17.27
CA TYR A 145 18.24 -20.01 -17.69
C TYR A 145 18.92 -18.81 -17.01
N CYS A 146 19.62 -19.00 -15.89
CA CYS A 146 20.34 -17.91 -15.23
C CYS A 146 21.62 -18.41 -14.56
N TYR A 147 22.76 -17.79 -14.92
CA TYR A 147 24.03 -17.97 -14.25
C TYR A 147 24.22 -16.87 -13.22
N THR A 148 24.62 -17.21 -11.99
CA THR A 148 24.79 -16.23 -10.92
C THR A 148 26.13 -16.34 -10.21
N GLU A 149 26.67 -15.18 -9.85
CA GLU A 149 27.79 -15.02 -8.95
C GLU A 149 27.32 -14.17 -7.76
N VAL A 150 27.38 -14.73 -6.56
CA VAL A 150 26.78 -14.17 -5.35
C VAL A 150 27.83 -14.01 -4.27
N TYR A 151 27.79 -12.88 -3.56
CA TYR A 151 28.63 -12.55 -2.42
C TYR A 151 27.73 -12.18 -1.24
N LEU A 152 27.92 -12.85 -0.11
CA LEU A 152 27.19 -12.61 1.13
C LEU A 152 28.17 -12.28 2.25
N ASP A 153 27.87 -11.27 3.04
CA ASP A 153 28.68 -10.90 4.20
C ASP A 153 28.93 -12.10 5.12
N ARG A 154 30.19 -12.25 5.55
CA ARG A 154 30.63 -13.42 6.31
C ARG A 154 29.90 -13.56 7.64
N ASN A 155 29.59 -12.45 8.31
CA ASN A 155 28.91 -12.50 9.60
C ASN A 155 27.46 -12.95 9.44
N LEU A 156 26.80 -12.57 8.34
CA LEU A 156 25.47 -13.07 8.02
C LEU A 156 25.49 -14.55 7.63
N TYR A 157 26.47 -14.96 6.82
CA TYR A 157 26.63 -16.35 6.41
C TYR A 157 26.80 -17.29 7.61
N LEU A 158 27.70 -16.94 8.55
CA LEU A 158 28.01 -17.77 9.72
C LEU A 158 26.81 -18.00 10.65
N ARG A 159 25.78 -17.14 10.61
CA ARG A 159 24.57 -17.33 11.41
C ARG A 159 23.77 -18.54 10.95
N ASN A 160 23.70 -18.81 9.64
CA ASN A 160 22.88 -19.89 9.07
C ASN A 160 23.51 -20.54 7.80
N PRO A 161 24.70 -21.17 7.88
CA PRO A 161 25.44 -21.62 6.70
C PRO A 161 24.67 -22.60 5.81
N GLU A 162 24.02 -23.60 6.42
CA GLU A 162 23.30 -24.65 5.70
C GLU A 162 22.12 -24.14 4.86
N ARG A 163 21.40 -23.12 5.35
CA ARG A 163 20.30 -22.51 4.59
C ARG A 163 20.80 -21.77 3.36
N TYR A 164 21.91 -21.04 3.49
CA TYR A 164 22.49 -20.32 2.36
C TYR A 164 23.09 -21.26 1.31
N ARG A 165 23.57 -22.46 1.68
CA ARG A 165 24.06 -23.46 0.73
C ARG A 165 22.95 -24.12 -0.09
N THR A 166 21.81 -24.39 0.54
CA THR A 166 20.71 -25.17 -0.04
C THR A 166 19.64 -24.33 -0.73
N SER A 167 19.63 -23.01 -0.51
CA SER A 167 18.65 -22.08 -1.08
C SER A 167 19.30 -20.88 -1.76
N THR A 168 18.55 -20.20 -2.64
CA THR A 168 18.96 -18.88 -3.15
C THR A 168 19.12 -17.87 -2.01
N VAL A 169 20.14 -17.02 -2.09
CA VAL A 169 20.52 -16.12 -0.99
C VAL A 169 19.45 -15.06 -0.67
N ALA A 170 18.74 -14.53 -1.68
CA ALA A 170 17.75 -13.45 -1.46
C ALA A 170 16.55 -13.88 -0.58
N PRO A 171 15.88 -15.02 -0.82
CA PRO A 171 14.83 -15.54 0.09
C PRO A 171 15.30 -15.80 1.52
N VAL A 172 16.53 -16.30 1.69
CA VAL A 172 17.08 -16.55 3.03
C VAL A 172 17.39 -15.22 3.75
N LEU A 173 17.92 -14.24 3.03
CA LEU A 173 18.12 -12.88 3.56
C LEU A 173 16.80 -12.20 3.94
N ASP A 174 15.76 -12.38 3.13
CA ASP A 174 14.42 -11.88 3.41
C ASP A 174 13.86 -12.51 4.69
N GLN A 175 13.82 -13.84 4.75
CA GLN A 175 13.25 -14.55 5.89
C GLN A 175 13.97 -14.25 7.21
N LEU A 176 15.29 -14.07 7.19
CA LEU A 176 16.09 -13.96 8.42
C LEU A 176 16.45 -12.53 8.80
N HIS A 177 16.52 -11.61 7.83
CA HIS A 177 17.11 -10.29 8.03
C HIS A 177 16.31 -9.15 7.37
N ARG A 178 15.08 -9.37 6.89
CA ARG A 178 14.30 -8.33 6.18
C ARG A 178 14.17 -7.02 6.97
N HIS A 179 14.00 -7.10 8.28
CA HIS A 179 13.86 -5.93 9.17
C HIS A 179 15.18 -5.16 9.39
N GLU A 180 16.33 -5.79 9.09
CA GLU A 180 17.65 -5.16 9.21
C GLU A 180 18.08 -4.47 7.90
N LEU A 181 17.51 -4.88 6.75
CA LEU A 181 17.85 -4.33 5.44
C LEU A 181 17.38 -2.88 5.30
N THR A 182 18.32 -1.95 5.12
CA THR A 182 18.04 -0.51 4.98
C THR A 182 17.90 -0.09 3.52
N CYS A 183 18.36 -0.90 2.57
CA CYS A 183 18.24 -0.65 1.14
C CYS A 183 18.57 -1.91 0.34
N ALA A 184 17.84 -2.10 -0.77
CA ALA A 184 18.15 -3.06 -1.82
C ALA A 184 18.00 -2.36 -3.18
N ARG A 185 18.92 -2.60 -4.11
CA ARG A 185 18.84 -2.07 -5.48
C ARG A 185 19.25 -3.12 -6.51
N GLN A 186 18.75 -2.94 -7.71
CA GLN A 186 19.09 -3.75 -8.89
C GLN A 186 19.34 -2.82 -10.08
N SER A 187 20.31 -3.17 -10.92
CA SER A 187 20.55 -2.54 -12.21
C SER A 187 20.60 -3.60 -13.31
N LEU A 188 20.22 -3.23 -14.52
CA LEU A 188 20.25 -4.08 -15.71
C LEU A 188 21.18 -3.49 -16.75
N ARG A 189 21.98 -4.34 -17.40
CA ARG A 189 22.77 -4.01 -18.60
C ARG A 189 22.69 -5.15 -19.60
N ILE A 190 22.80 -4.85 -20.89
CA ILE A 190 23.03 -5.88 -21.91
C ILE A 190 24.53 -5.96 -22.17
N ILE A 191 25.08 -7.17 -22.05
CA ILE A 191 26.51 -7.45 -22.25
C ILE A 191 26.70 -8.72 -23.09
N GLU A 192 27.96 -9.05 -23.38
CA GLU A 192 28.35 -10.32 -23.96
C GLU A 192 28.69 -11.36 -22.87
N ALA A 193 28.21 -12.59 -23.05
CA ALA A 193 28.51 -13.71 -22.14
C ALA A 193 30.01 -14.06 -22.16
N GLY A 194 30.61 -14.12 -20.97
CA GLY A 194 31.97 -14.63 -20.78
C GLY A 194 32.02 -16.16 -20.87
N SER A 195 33.22 -16.75 -20.90
CA SER A 195 33.40 -18.20 -21.07
C SER A 195 32.65 -19.04 -20.02
N ASP A 196 32.72 -18.66 -18.74
CA ASP A 196 32.09 -19.38 -17.63
C ASP A 196 30.56 -19.37 -17.74
N SER A 197 29.96 -18.20 -18.01
CA SER A 197 28.51 -18.07 -18.13
C SER A 197 27.98 -18.68 -19.43
N ALA A 198 28.72 -18.57 -20.54
CA ALA A 198 28.39 -19.20 -21.80
C ALA A 198 28.35 -20.73 -21.68
N GLN A 199 29.36 -21.33 -21.04
CA GLN A 199 29.40 -22.76 -20.77
C GLN A 199 28.24 -23.21 -19.85
N ALA A 200 27.99 -22.48 -18.76
CA ALA A 200 26.94 -22.83 -17.80
C ALA A 200 25.52 -22.68 -18.38
N LEU A 201 25.29 -21.66 -19.20
CA LEU A 201 24.00 -21.41 -19.88
C LEU A 201 23.84 -22.20 -21.17
N GLN A 202 24.87 -22.94 -21.60
CA GLN A 202 24.89 -23.71 -22.86
C GLN A 202 24.60 -22.82 -24.09
N ILE A 203 25.22 -21.63 -24.11
CA ILE A 203 25.14 -20.67 -25.21
C ILE A 203 26.55 -20.40 -25.77
N PRO A 204 26.70 -19.95 -27.03
CA PRO A 204 28.00 -19.54 -27.56
C PRO A 204 28.65 -18.43 -26.73
N VAL A 205 29.97 -18.44 -26.62
CA VAL A 205 30.73 -17.30 -26.05
C VAL A 205 30.41 -16.04 -26.85
N SER A 206 30.36 -14.89 -26.17
CA SER A 206 29.93 -13.61 -26.74
C SER A 206 28.45 -13.53 -27.16
N SER A 207 27.62 -14.50 -26.76
CA SER A 207 26.15 -14.36 -26.91
C SER A 207 25.63 -13.20 -26.06
N PRO A 208 24.62 -12.45 -26.53
CA PRO A 208 24.05 -11.35 -25.77
C PRO A 208 23.26 -11.84 -24.55
N VAL A 209 23.62 -11.35 -23.37
CA VAL A 209 22.96 -11.64 -22.10
C VAL A 209 22.52 -10.36 -21.39
N ALA A 210 21.39 -10.44 -20.71
CA ALA A 210 20.94 -9.47 -19.73
C ALA A 210 21.68 -9.72 -18.42
N GLN A 211 22.56 -8.79 -18.04
CA GLN A 211 23.22 -8.79 -16.75
C GLN A 211 22.42 -7.97 -15.74
N LEU A 212 21.97 -8.61 -14.68
CA LEU A 212 21.46 -7.93 -13.49
C LEU A 212 22.57 -7.84 -12.44
N GLN A 213 22.79 -6.65 -11.89
CA GLN A 213 23.60 -6.48 -10.69
C GLN A 213 22.70 -6.03 -9.55
N ARG A 214 22.66 -6.82 -8.49
CA ARG A 214 21.82 -6.59 -7.31
C ARG A 214 22.69 -6.42 -6.08
N TYR A 215 22.31 -5.53 -5.18
CA TYR A 215 22.93 -5.43 -3.87
C TYR A 215 21.93 -5.06 -2.78
N ALA A 216 22.27 -5.40 -1.53
CA ALA A 216 21.55 -4.96 -0.34
C ALA A 216 22.51 -4.53 0.77
N ARG A 217 22.07 -3.64 1.66
CA ARG A 217 22.84 -3.13 2.80
C ARG A 217 22.05 -3.14 4.11
N ILE A 218 22.80 -3.23 5.20
CA ILE A 218 22.35 -3.00 6.59
C ILE A 218 23.14 -1.79 7.09
N GLY A 219 22.45 -0.70 7.45
CA GLY A 219 23.12 0.57 7.74
C GLY A 219 23.96 1.05 6.55
N ALA A 220 25.27 1.27 6.77
CA ALA A 220 26.22 1.64 5.72
C ALA A 220 26.89 0.45 5.03
N GLN A 221 26.87 -0.76 5.62
CA GLN A 221 27.62 -1.91 5.13
C GLN A 221 26.87 -2.65 4.02
N ILE A 222 27.57 -2.94 2.92
CA ILE A 222 27.06 -3.83 1.88
C ILE A 222 27.11 -5.26 2.41
N VAL A 223 25.95 -5.93 2.44
CA VAL A 223 25.85 -7.27 3.01
C VAL A 223 25.57 -8.35 1.96
N TYR A 224 25.12 -7.94 0.78
CA TYR A 224 24.77 -8.85 -0.30
C TYR A 224 25.04 -8.19 -1.64
N VAL A 225 25.70 -8.92 -2.53
CA VAL A 225 25.88 -8.55 -3.95
C VAL A 225 25.65 -9.78 -4.81
N ALA A 226 24.92 -9.64 -5.90
CA ALA A 226 24.75 -10.69 -6.89
C ALA A 226 24.86 -10.13 -8.30
N ARG A 227 25.63 -10.83 -9.14
CA ARG A 227 25.64 -10.67 -10.59
C ARG A 227 24.89 -11.85 -11.18
N LEU A 228 23.88 -11.56 -12.00
CA LEU A 228 23.08 -12.57 -12.69
C LEU A 228 23.20 -12.34 -14.19
N GLU A 229 23.38 -13.40 -14.97
CA GLU A 229 23.40 -13.36 -16.43
C GLU A 229 22.32 -14.28 -16.98
N ILE A 230 21.46 -13.70 -17.82
CA ILE A 230 20.29 -14.37 -18.39
C ILE A 230 20.38 -14.19 -19.91
N PRO A 231 20.20 -15.24 -20.74
CA PRO A 231 20.12 -15.09 -22.18
C PRO A 231 19.12 -14.00 -22.57
N SER A 232 19.56 -12.98 -23.30
CA SER A 232 18.74 -11.78 -23.57
C SER A 232 17.40 -12.09 -24.25
N ARG A 233 17.36 -13.13 -25.09
CA ARG A 233 16.14 -13.65 -25.72
C ARG A 233 15.06 -14.13 -24.75
N LEU A 234 15.43 -14.47 -23.52
CA LEU A 234 14.50 -14.91 -22.47
C LEU A 234 13.98 -13.73 -21.63
N VAL A 235 14.51 -12.52 -21.83
CA VAL A 235 14.19 -11.36 -21.00
C VAL A 235 13.18 -10.47 -21.70
N GLN A 236 12.02 -10.29 -21.08
CA GLN A 236 11.05 -9.28 -21.48
C GLN A 236 10.93 -8.23 -20.36
N MET A 237 11.11 -6.96 -20.74
CA MET A 237 10.80 -5.83 -19.87
C MET A 237 9.52 -5.19 -20.38
N GLU A 238 8.45 -5.31 -19.60
CA GLU A 238 7.27 -4.49 -19.77
C GLU A 238 7.34 -3.37 -18.75
N HIS A 239 7.50 -2.15 -19.26
CA HIS A 239 7.37 -0.96 -18.45
C HIS A 239 6.08 -0.28 -18.86
N ASP A 240 5.20 -0.10 -17.90
CA ASP A 240 4.23 0.97 -18.02
C ASP A 240 5.02 2.28 -18.07
N LEU A 241 5.00 2.98 -19.21
CA LEU A 241 5.69 4.25 -19.40
C LEU A 241 4.99 5.40 -18.65
N PHE A 242 3.76 5.16 -18.17
CA PHE A 242 3.08 5.95 -17.15
C PHE A 242 3.32 5.39 -15.74
N GLY A 243 4.07 4.29 -15.62
CA GLY A 243 4.30 3.47 -14.44
C GLY A 243 5.40 3.94 -13.50
N GLY A 244 5.54 5.26 -13.31
CA GLY A 244 5.46 5.68 -11.91
C GLY A 244 3.98 5.55 -11.60
N THR A 245 3.54 4.41 -11.06
CA THR A 245 2.12 4.07 -10.88
C THR A 245 1.40 5.11 -10.03
N THR A 246 1.05 6.25 -10.63
CA THR A 246 -0.20 6.91 -10.37
C THR A 246 -1.24 5.93 -10.83
N HIS A 247 -1.66 5.06 -9.90
CA HIS A 247 -3.08 4.76 -9.82
C HIS A 247 -3.79 6.10 -10.06
N MET A 248 -4.82 6.15 -10.91
CA MET A 248 -5.63 7.37 -11.09
C MET A 248 -6.11 7.96 -9.74
N ASN A 249 -5.98 7.21 -8.63
CA ASN A 249 -6.29 7.57 -7.25
C ASN A 249 -5.06 7.74 -6.30
N ASP A 250 -3.81 7.70 -6.77
CA ASP A 250 -2.65 8.01 -5.92
C ASP A 250 -2.37 9.51 -5.91
N LEU A 251 -2.96 10.22 -4.96
CA LEU A 251 -2.86 11.67 -4.82
C LEU A 251 -1.62 12.11 -4.01
N THR A 252 -0.75 11.16 -3.65
CA THR A 252 0.42 11.45 -2.81
C THR A 252 1.58 12.14 -3.56
N TYR A 253 1.46 12.32 -4.89
CA TYR A 253 2.34 13.19 -5.68
C TYR A 253 2.09 14.69 -5.42
N LEU A 254 0.93 15.05 -4.85
CA LEU A 254 0.60 16.44 -4.54
C LEU A 254 1.58 17.02 -3.52
N PRO A 255 1.86 18.34 -3.57
CA PRO A 255 2.86 18.99 -2.71
C PRO A 255 2.48 19.01 -1.22
N PHE A 256 1.30 18.50 -0.84
CA PHE A 256 0.89 18.33 0.55
C PHE A 256 1.68 17.24 1.29
N PHE A 257 2.33 16.33 0.55
CA PHE A 257 2.95 15.13 1.08
C PHE A 257 4.47 15.08 0.91
N ASP A 258 5.16 14.62 1.95
CA ASP A 258 6.58 14.26 1.89
C ASP A 258 6.77 12.75 1.60
N ALA A 259 8.02 12.31 1.54
CA ALA A 259 8.35 10.92 1.23
C ALA A 259 7.77 9.92 2.25
N GLY A 260 7.76 10.27 3.54
CA GLY A 260 7.24 9.37 4.57
C GLY A 260 5.74 9.13 4.44
N HIS A 261 4.99 10.11 3.93
CA HIS A 261 3.56 9.94 3.63
C HIS A 261 3.32 9.04 2.40
N ARG A 262 4.18 9.14 1.38
CA ARG A 262 4.13 8.28 0.20
C ARG A 262 4.40 6.83 0.57
N ASP A 263 5.45 6.60 1.36
CA ASP A 263 5.79 5.28 1.89
C ASP A 263 4.64 4.72 2.72
N LEU A 264 4.08 5.53 3.65
CA LEU A 264 2.94 5.14 4.48
C LEU A 264 1.72 4.71 3.64
N SER A 265 1.35 5.50 2.64
CA SER A 265 0.21 5.22 1.76
C SER A 265 0.40 3.92 0.99
N SER A 266 1.60 3.71 0.44
CA SER A 266 1.97 2.50 -0.29
C SER A 266 1.94 1.27 0.63
N ASP A 267 2.60 1.35 1.78
CA ASP A 267 2.71 0.26 2.74
C ASP A 267 1.32 -0.14 3.26
N LEU A 268 0.48 0.84 3.59
CA LEU A 268 -0.88 0.59 4.06
C LEU A 268 -1.73 -0.06 2.98
N ARG A 269 -1.68 0.42 1.73
CA ARG A 269 -2.45 -0.19 0.63
C ARG A 269 -2.05 -1.64 0.40
N HIS A 270 -0.74 -1.91 0.37
CA HIS A 270 -0.24 -3.27 0.22
C HIS A 270 -0.68 -4.17 1.38
N TRP A 271 -0.56 -3.66 2.61
CA TRP A 271 -0.99 -4.36 3.80
C TRP A 271 -2.50 -4.62 3.76
N ALA A 272 -3.33 -3.58 3.70
CA ALA A 272 -4.78 -3.68 3.74
C ALA A 272 -5.34 -4.57 2.60
N GLY A 273 -4.83 -4.43 1.38
CA GLY A 273 -5.26 -5.26 0.24
C GLY A 273 -4.97 -6.75 0.41
N SER A 274 -3.95 -7.12 1.19
CA SER A 274 -3.64 -8.52 1.47
C SER A 274 -4.40 -9.10 2.68
N ARG A 275 -5.07 -8.27 3.49
CA ARG A 275 -5.82 -8.70 4.69
C ARG A 275 -7.33 -8.62 4.50
N TYR A 276 -7.81 -7.60 3.80
CA TYR A 276 -9.24 -7.32 3.60
C TYR A 276 -9.65 -7.62 2.16
N ALA A 277 -9.53 -8.89 1.77
CA ALA A 277 -9.87 -9.34 0.41
C ALA A 277 -11.38 -9.22 0.09
N SER A 278 -12.23 -9.11 1.13
CA SER A 278 -13.68 -8.95 1.01
C SER A 278 -14.18 -7.93 2.03
N ARG A 279 -15.04 -7.02 1.58
CA ARG A 279 -15.80 -6.08 2.43
C ARG A 279 -16.96 -6.74 3.18
N VAL A 280 -17.33 -7.95 2.78
CA VAL A 280 -18.52 -8.62 3.33
C VAL A 280 -18.16 -9.22 4.69
N HIS A 281 -18.74 -8.64 5.74
CA HIS A 281 -18.63 -9.16 7.10
C HIS A 281 -19.67 -10.24 7.38
N SER A 282 -19.25 -11.27 8.11
CA SER A 282 -20.13 -12.28 8.69
C SER A 282 -19.67 -12.60 10.11
N GLY A 283 -20.61 -12.87 11.03
CA GLY A 283 -20.29 -13.23 12.41
C GLY A 283 -20.49 -12.08 13.39
N ASP A 284 -19.88 -12.20 14.56
CA ASP A 284 -19.97 -11.22 15.64
C ASP A 284 -19.10 -9.99 15.34
N VAL A 285 -19.74 -8.82 15.25
CA VAL A 285 -19.09 -7.55 14.94
C VAL A 285 -18.17 -7.08 16.08
N ASP A 286 -18.45 -7.46 17.33
CA ASP A 286 -17.64 -7.10 18.48
C ASP A 286 -16.30 -7.85 18.45
N GLU A 287 -16.34 -9.17 18.25
CA GLU A 287 -15.14 -10.00 18.11
C GLU A 287 -14.31 -9.58 16.89
N LEU A 288 -14.97 -9.29 15.77
CA LEU A 288 -14.30 -8.83 14.57
C LEU A 288 -13.59 -7.49 14.80
N CYS A 289 -14.27 -6.53 15.44
CA CYS A 289 -13.67 -5.24 15.77
C CYS A 289 -12.47 -5.39 16.72
N ARG A 290 -12.57 -6.24 17.76
CA ARG A 290 -11.44 -6.55 18.65
C ARG A 290 -10.26 -7.15 17.87
N SER A 291 -10.54 -8.04 16.94
CA SER A 291 -9.50 -8.65 16.08
C SER A 291 -8.80 -7.62 15.21
N TYR A 292 -9.55 -6.67 14.64
CA TYR A 292 -9.00 -5.60 13.81
C TYR A 292 -8.14 -4.64 14.62
N VAL A 293 -8.59 -4.21 15.81
CA VAL A 293 -7.75 -3.37 16.71
C VAL A 293 -6.44 -4.09 17.05
N LYS A 294 -6.51 -5.37 17.43
CA LYS A 294 -5.31 -6.16 17.74
C LYS A 294 -4.37 -6.28 16.55
N MET A 295 -4.90 -6.53 15.36
CA MET A 295 -4.12 -6.68 14.14
C MET A 295 -3.47 -5.35 13.73
N LEU A 296 -4.23 -4.25 13.72
CA LEU A 296 -3.73 -2.90 13.46
C LEU A 296 -2.63 -2.51 14.46
N GLY A 297 -2.77 -2.87 15.73
CA GLY A 297 -1.76 -2.62 16.76
C GLY A 297 -0.49 -3.46 16.60
N THR A 298 -0.66 -4.77 16.35
CA THR A 298 0.46 -5.71 16.16
C THR A 298 1.32 -5.32 14.96
N ASP A 299 0.67 -4.88 13.88
CA ASP A 299 1.35 -4.48 12.64
C ASP A 299 1.81 -3.02 12.65
N GLY A 300 1.62 -2.31 13.78
CA GLY A 300 2.19 -0.99 14.03
C GLY A 300 1.38 0.20 13.52
N TRP A 301 0.22 -0.02 12.91
CA TRP A 301 -0.64 1.01 12.34
C TRP A 301 -1.23 1.96 13.40
N LEU A 302 -1.58 1.45 14.58
CA LEU A 302 -2.12 2.27 15.68
C LEU A 302 -1.08 3.20 16.32
N ARG A 303 0.21 3.04 16.00
CA ARG A 303 1.26 3.97 16.46
C ARG A 303 1.12 5.37 15.87
N HIS A 304 0.33 5.54 14.81
CA HIS A 304 0.00 6.86 14.28
C HIS A 304 -1.06 7.61 15.12
N CYS A 305 -1.81 6.89 15.96
CA CYS A 305 -2.86 7.45 16.82
C CYS A 305 -2.32 8.10 18.10
N VAL A 306 -1.05 7.88 18.46
CA VAL A 306 -0.45 8.36 19.71
C VAL A 306 0.90 9.06 19.48
N PRO A 307 1.37 9.90 20.42
CA PRO A 307 2.69 10.54 20.36
C PRO A 307 3.87 9.57 20.47
N ALA A 308 5.02 9.93 19.90
CA ALA A 308 6.25 9.14 19.93
C ALA A 308 6.73 8.82 21.36
N SER A 309 6.54 9.74 22.30
CA SER A 309 6.93 9.56 23.71
C SER A 309 6.32 8.33 24.40
N VAL A 310 5.24 7.77 23.85
CA VAL A 310 4.49 6.63 24.41
C VAL A 310 4.32 5.49 23.40
N GLY A 311 5.24 5.39 22.44
CA GLY A 311 5.28 4.30 21.44
C GLY A 311 4.72 4.66 20.07
N GLY A 312 4.38 5.94 19.83
CA GLY A 312 3.94 6.43 18.52
C GLY A 312 5.04 6.56 17.47
N VAL A 313 4.68 7.07 16.29
CA VAL A 313 5.62 7.32 15.17
C VAL A 313 6.16 8.75 15.15
N LYS A 314 5.33 9.73 15.52
CA LYS A 314 5.64 11.17 15.45
C LYS A 314 5.46 11.82 16.81
N GLU A 315 6.25 12.86 17.10
CA GLU A 315 6.17 13.62 18.37
C GLU A 315 4.77 14.16 18.67
N THR A 316 4.03 14.53 17.63
CA THR A 316 2.63 14.93 17.71
C THR A 316 1.83 14.17 16.67
N ILE A 317 0.53 14.03 16.89
CA ILE A 317 -0.38 13.40 15.93
C ILE A 317 -0.31 14.18 14.61
N ASP A 318 0.14 13.50 13.56
CA ASP A 318 0.27 14.02 12.20
C ASP A 318 -1.03 13.73 11.42
N SER A 319 -1.77 14.78 11.10
CA SER A 319 -3.12 14.67 10.54
C SER A 319 -3.13 14.12 9.11
N ARG A 320 -2.09 14.39 8.32
CA ARG A 320 -1.91 13.82 6.97
C ARG A 320 -1.75 12.31 7.05
N SER A 321 -0.93 11.79 7.97
CA SER A 321 -0.82 10.36 8.23
C SER A 321 -2.17 9.76 8.65
N ILE A 322 -2.89 10.36 9.60
CA ILE A 322 -4.21 9.89 10.02
C ILE A 322 -5.21 9.88 8.85
N CYS A 323 -5.21 10.91 8.00
CA CYS A 323 -6.08 10.97 6.82
C CYS A 323 -5.73 9.88 5.80
N LEU A 324 -4.45 9.65 5.49
CA LEU A 324 -4.03 8.55 4.61
C LEU A 324 -4.43 7.18 5.16
N MET A 325 -4.28 6.98 6.47
CA MET A 325 -4.70 5.75 7.14
C MET A 325 -6.19 5.48 6.97
N ARG A 326 -7.02 6.47 7.26
CA ARG A 326 -8.48 6.35 7.12
C ARG A 326 -8.95 6.24 5.68
N GLN A 327 -8.33 6.95 4.73
CA GLN A 327 -8.62 6.78 3.31
C GLN A 327 -8.30 5.36 2.86
N GLY A 328 -7.10 4.86 3.18
CA GLY A 328 -6.66 3.52 2.78
C GLY A 328 -7.52 2.42 3.40
N LEU A 329 -7.78 2.49 4.71
CA LEU A 329 -8.64 1.50 5.38
C LEU A 329 -10.08 1.58 4.86
N GLY A 330 -10.66 2.77 4.73
CA GLY A 330 -12.01 2.94 4.18
C GLY A 330 -12.15 2.43 2.74
N TYR A 331 -11.07 2.51 1.93
CA TYR A 331 -11.00 1.92 0.60
C TYR A 331 -11.06 0.38 0.58
N PHE A 332 -10.68 -0.29 1.67
CA PHE A 332 -10.76 -1.74 1.74
C PHE A 332 -11.92 -2.25 2.59
N ASP A 333 -12.18 -1.64 3.75
CA ASP A 333 -13.09 -2.17 4.76
C ASP A 333 -13.54 -1.08 5.76
N GLY A 334 -14.86 -0.89 5.90
CA GLY A 334 -15.42 0.14 6.77
C GLY A 334 -15.25 -0.12 8.26
N LEU A 335 -15.28 -1.39 8.68
CA LEU A 335 -15.07 -1.75 10.08
C LEU A 335 -13.59 -1.65 10.48
N ALA A 336 -12.67 -1.88 9.54
CA ALA A 336 -11.24 -1.64 9.75
C ALA A 336 -10.93 -0.14 9.92
N ASP A 337 -11.54 0.74 9.09
CA ASP A 337 -11.46 2.19 9.30
C ASP A 337 -12.02 2.57 10.68
N PHE A 338 -13.19 2.05 11.05
CA PHE A 338 -13.79 2.28 12.36
C PHE A 338 -12.86 1.87 13.51
N ALA A 339 -12.30 0.66 13.44
CA ALA A 339 -11.38 0.13 14.45
C ALA A 339 -10.14 1.02 14.61
N PHE A 340 -9.58 1.55 13.52
CA PHE A 340 -8.47 2.50 13.56
C PHE A 340 -8.90 3.87 14.11
N ALA A 341 -10.01 4.41 13.61
CA ALA A 341 -10.49 5.75 13.90
C ALA A 341 -10.80 5.93 15.38
N MET A 342 -11.47 4.93 15.98
CA MET A 342 -11.84 4.98 17.39
C MET A 342 -10.64 4.98 18.32
N GLN A 343 -9.55 4.30 17.96
CA GLN A 343 -8.31 4.34 18.74
C GLN A 343 -7.77 5.77 18.83
N GLY A 344 -7.69 6.48 17.70
CA GLY A 344 -7.27 7.87 17.65
C GLY A 344 -8.22 8.82 18.36
N LEU A 345 -9.52 8.76 18.06
CA LEU A 345 -10.51 9.68 18.63
C LEU A 345 -10.68 9.46 20.15
N GLY A 346 -10.80 8.21 20.58
CA GLY A 346 -11.01 7.84 21.99
C GLY A 346 -9.81 8.15 22.89
N SER A 347 -8.58 8.01 22.38
CA SER A 347 -7.35 8.33 23.13
C SER A 347 -6.81 9.75 22.86
N GLY A 348 -7.41 10.47 21.92
CA GLY A 348 -7.00 11.81 21.50
C GLY A 348 -6.95 12.82 22.65
N PRO A 349 -7.97 12.92 23.53
CA PRO A 349 -7.95 13.81 24.68
C PRO A 349 -6.75 13.58 25.61
N ILE A 350 -6.40 12.31 25.87
CA ILE A 350 -5.23 11.95 26.69
C ILE A 350 -3.93 12.34 25.97
N SER A 351 -3.85 12.10 24.66
CA SER A 351 -2.68 12.46 23.84
C SER A 351 -2.41 13.97 23.85
N LEU A 352 -3.47 14.79 23.80
CA LEU A 352 -3.37 16.24 23.69
C LEU A 352 -3.27 16.94 25.05
N PHE A 353 -4.00 16.46 26.06
CA PHE A 353 -4.21 17.18 27.34
C PHE A 353 -3.92 16.33 28.58
N GLY A 354 -3.65 15.03 28.41
CA GLY A 354 -3.36 14.14 29.54
C GLY A 354 -2.02 14.47 30.20
N THR A 355 -1.93 14.20 31.50
CA THR A 355 -0.67 14.27 32.26
C THR A 355 0.29 13.17 31.80
N PRO A 356 1.61 13.28 32.10
CA PRO A 356 2.56 12.21 31.80
C PRO A 356 2.10 10.83 32.33
N THR A 357 1.62 10.80 33.59
CA THR A 357 1.10 9.57 34.22
C THR A 357 -0.08 8.97 33.45
N GLN A 358 -1.03 9.79 33.00
CA GLN A 358 -2.15 9.32 32.19
C GLN A 358 -1.67 8.80 30.83
N ARG A 359 -0.75 9.52 30.17
CA ARG A 359 -0.21 9.12 28.86
C ARG A 359 0.51 7.79 28.96
N ASP A 360 1.37 7.61 29.96
CA ASP A 360 2.13 6.38 30.18
C ASP A 360 1.23 5.19 30.54
N ARG A 361 0.12 5.44 31.25
CA ARG A 361 -0.85 4.40 31.61
C ARG A 361 -1.67 3.90 30.42
N TYR A 362 -2.24 4.80 29.61
CA TYR A 362 -3.26 4.42 28.62
C TYR A 362 -2.70 4.25 27.20
N LEU A 363 -1.80 5.13 26.76
CA LEU A 363 -1.45 5.24 25.33
C LEU A 363 -0.59 4.09 24.78
N PRO A 364 0.33 3.47 25.54
CA PRO A 364 1.07 2.29 25.05
C PRO A 364 0.16 1.12 24.70
N GLY A 365 -0.92 0.90 25.48
CA GLY A 365 -1.91 -0.14 25.21
C GLY A 365 -2.69 0.12 23.92
N VAL A 366 -3.06 1.38 23.67
CA VAL A 366 -3.71 1.83 22.43
C VAL A 366 -2.80 1.60 21.22
N ALA A 367 -1.53 2.00 21.31
CA ALA A 367 -0.55 1.87 20.22
C ALA A 367 -0.30 0.40 19.82
N GLN A 368 -0.38 -0.51 20.78
CA GLN A 368 -0.17 -1.95 20.60
C GLN A 368 -1.46 -2.71 20.25
N GLY A 369 -2.62 -2.05 20.21
CA GLY A 369 -3.92 -2.71 20.01
C GLY A 369 -4.31 -3.65 21.13
N LYS A 370 -3.79 -3.42 22.35
CA LYS A 370 -4.11 -4.18 23.56
C LYS A 370 -5.20 -3.52 24.41
N SER A 371 -5.51 -2.26 24.12
CA SER A 371 -6.56 -1.50 24.80
C SER A 371 -7.42 -0.77 23.76
N ILE A 372 -8.73 -0.96 23.83
CA ILE A 372 -9.73 -0.33 22.98
C ILE A 372 -10.25 0.93 23.68
N SER A 373 -10.24 2.05 22.96
CA SER A 373 -10.70 3.33 23.50
C SER A 373 -12.07 3.72 22.95
N ALA A 374 -12.78 4.57 23.70
CA ALA A 374 -14.07 5.15 23.31
C ALA A 374 -14.15 6.63 23.69
N PHE A 375 -15.00 7.37 22.98
CA PHE A 375 -15.23 8.80 23.17
C PHE A 375 -16.70 9.07 23.52
N ALA A 376 -16.96 9.45 24.77
CA ALA A 376 -18.30 9.54 25.36
C ALA A 376 -18.74 10.99 25.60
N LEU A 377 -19.28 11.62 24.56
CA LEU A 377 -19.75 13.01 24.57
C LEU A 377 -21.28 13.12 24.53
N SER A 378 -21.91 12.52 23.52
CA SER A 378 -23.34 12.67 23.21
C SER A 378 -24.25 12.09 24.29
N GLU A 379 -25.40 12.74 24.48
CA GLU A 379 -26.48 12.34 25.39
C GLU A 379 -27.81 12.28 24.64
N PRO A 380 -28.84 11.61 25.20
CA PRO A 380 -30.15 11.51 24.55
C PRO A 380 -30.74 12.87 24.12
N MET A 381 -30.52 13.91 24.94
CA MET A 381 -31.02 15.27 24.69
C MET A 381 -29.94 16.26 24.22
N ALA A 382 -28.68 15.83 24.08
CA ALA A 382 -27.55 16.69 23.72
C ALA A 382 -26.61 16.02 22.71
N GLY A 383 -26.85 16.27 21.42
CA GLY A 383 -26.01 15.84 20.31
C GLY A 383 -25.24 16.99 19.68
N SER A 384 -25.86 17.69 18.71
CA SER A 384 -25.25 18.86 18.06
C SER A 384 -25.01 20.02 19.04
N ASP A 385 -25.91 20.21 20.00
CA ASP A 385 -25.71 21.12 21.14
C ASP A 385 -25.06 20.37 22.31
N ALA A 386 -23.82 19.93 22.12
CA ALA A 386 -23.09 19.17 23.13
C ALA A 386 -22.85 19.97 24.43
N ALA A 387 -22.96 21.30 24.42
CA ALA A 387 -22.84 22.13 25.62
C ALA A 387 -24.02 21.97 26.59
N ALA A 388 -25.19 21.56 26.09
CA ALA A 388 -26.40 21.31 26.86
C ALA A 388 -26.40 19.96 27.61
N MET A 389 -25.25 19.27 27.68
CA MET A 389 -25.12 18.00 28.38
C MET A 389 -25.50 18.11 29.88
N THR A 390 -26.04 17.02 30.40
CA THR A 390 -26.66 16.89 31.71
C THR A 390 -25.98 15.85 32.61
N THR A 391 -25.11 14.98 32.07
CA THR A 391 -24.28 14.10 32.90
C THR A 391 -23.42 14.95 33.84
N THR A 392 -23.48 14.66 35.13
CA THR A 392 -22.78 15.41 36.17
C THR A 392 -21.55 14.66 36.69
N ALA A 393 -20.59 15.41 37.22
CA ALA A 393 -19.41 14.94 37.93
C ALA A 393 -19.21 15.82 39.16
N THR A 394 -19.74 15.40 40.32
CA THR A 394 -19.63 16.15 41.57
C THR A 394 -18.31 15.82 42.26
N ARG A 395 -17.51 16.84 42.58
CA ARG A 395 -16.24 16.65 43.28
C ARG A 395 -16.46 16.38 44.76
N GLU A 396 -15.92 15.27 45.27
CA GLU A 396 -15.97 14.85 46.67
C GLU A 396 -14.52 14.62 47.16
N GLY A 397 -13.89 15.67 47.69
CA GLY A 397 -12.48 15.62 48.10
C GLY A 397 -11.52 15.35 46.93
N ASN A 398 -10.89 14.17 46.95
CA ASN A 398 -9.95 13.70 45.93
C ASN A 398 -10.59 12.78 44.88
N GLU A 399 -11.93 12.73 44.83
CA GLU A 399 -12.69 11.91 43.90
C GLU A 399 -13.76 12.75 43.17
N TYR A 400 -14.32 12.18 42.11
CA TYR A 400 -15.53 12.65 41.44
C TYR A 400 -16.57 11.53 41.44
N ARG A 401 -17.82 11.90 41.71
CA ARG A 401 -18.99 11.04 41.56
C ARG A 401 -19.75 11.43 40.30
N LEU A 402 -19.86 10.50 39.36
CA LEU A 402 -20.53 10.73 38.08
C LEU A 402 -21.92 10.09 38.07
N ASN A 403 -22.89 10.84 37.54
CA ASN A 403 -24.26 10.40 37.34
C ASN A 403 -24.79 10.91 35.99
N GLY A 404 -25.42 10.03 35.21
CA GLY A 404 -26.01 10.41 33.93
C GLY A 404 -25.96 9.32 32.87
N THR A 405 -26.04 9.73 31.60
CA THR A 405 -26.16 8.81 30.47
C THR A 405 -25.47 9.38 29.24
N LYS A 406 -24.66 8.55 28.59
CA LYS A 406 -24.04 8.82 27.28
C LYS A 406 -24.57 7.82 26.27
N THR A 407 -24.92 8.26 25.07
CA THR A 407 -25.50 7.38 24.03
C THR A 407 -24.90 7.64 22.66
N TRP A 408 -25.09 6.71 21.73
CA TRP A 408 -24.38 6.64 20.44
C TRP A 408 -22.87 6.46 20.63
N ILE A 409 -22.46 5.76 21.70
CA ILE A 409 -21.05 5.59 22.02
C ILE A 409 -20.49 4.40 21.28
N SER A 410 -19.73 4.70 20.23
CA SER A 410 -18.90 3.72 19.53
C SER A 410 -17.96 3.01 20.51
N ASN A 411 -17.78 1.70 20.32
CA ASN A 411 -17.07 0.78 21.23
C ASN A 411 -17.72 0.55 22.60
N ALA A 412 -18.97 1.01 22.84
CA ALA A 412 -19.69 0.64 24.06
C ALA A 412 -19.79 -0.89 24.19
N GLY A 413 -19.38 -1.42 25.34
CA GLY A 413 -19.35 -2.86 25.62
C GLY A 413 -18.06 -3.56 25.21
N ILE A 414 -17.19 -2.91 24.41
CA ILE A 414 -15.90 -3.49 24.05
C ILE A 414 -14.68 -2.65 24.42
N ALA A 415 -14.84 -1.36 24.67
CA ALA A 415 -13.77 -0.48 25.12
C ALA A 415 -13.28 -0.86 26.52
N ASP A 416 -11.97 -0.73 26.72
CA ASP A 416 -11.30 -0.91 28.01
C ASP A 416 -11.28 0.41 28.81
N PHE A 417 -11.40 1.55 28.13
CA PHE A 417 -11.61 2.84 28.79
C PHE A 417 -12.40 3.82 27.91
N TYR A 418 -13.04 4.79 28.57
CA TYR A 418 -13.86 5.82 27.94
C TYR A 418 -13.29 7.19 28.30
N THR A 419 -13.08 8.06 27.29
CA THR A 419 -12.98 9.49 27.57
C THR A 419 -14.38 10.07 27.70
N VAL A 420 -14.76 10.50 28.91
CA VAL A 420 -16.10 10.96 29.27
C VAL A 420 -16.10 12.46 29.52
N PHE A 421 -17.13 13.15 29.00
CA PHE A 421 -17.35 14.58 29.25
C PHE A 421 -18.57 14.75 30.15
N ALA A 422 -18.40 15.42 31.28
CA ALA A 422 -19.46 15.62 32.26
C ALA A 422 -19.38 17.02 32.88
N ARG A 423 -20.52 17.54 33.30
CA ARG A 423 -20.66 18.83 33.97
C ARG A 423 -20.16 18.74 35.40
N SER A 424 -19.12 19.50 35.75
CA SER A 424 -18.56 19.51 37.11
C SER A 424 -18.62 20.88 37.79
N GLU A 425 -18.74 21.98 37.03
CA GLU A 425 -18.69 23.35 37.57
C GLU A 425 -19.66 24.28 36.83
N GLY A 426 -20.75 24.74 37.42
CA GLY A 426 -21.67 25.65 36.70
C GLY A 426 -22.44 25.03 35.51
N ASP A 427 -23.34 25.82 34.94
CA ASP A 427 -24.42 25.32 34.07
C ASP A 427 -24.21 25.58 32.56
N ASP A 428 -23.05 26.12 32.16
CA ASP A 428 -22.75 26.45 30.77
C ASP A 428 -21.65 25.55 30.16
N ALA A 429 -21.20 25.87 28.93
CA ALA A 429 -20.12 25.12 28.27
C ALA A 429 -18.77 25.21 29.00
N GLN A 430 -18.55 26.24 29.83
CA GLN A 430 -17.35 26.38 30.67
C GLN A 430 -17.41 25.48 31.90
N GLY A 431 -18.53 24.78 32.10
CA GLY A 431 -18.71 23.86 33.22
C GLY A 431 -18.43 22.40 32.96
N VAL A 432 -18.08 22.05 31.72
CA VAL A 432 -17.79 20.69 31.31
C VAL A 432 -16.34 20.35 31.62
N THR A 433 -16.10 19.17 32.19
CA THR A 433 -14.78 18.59 32.45
C THR A 433 -14.64 17.25 31.71
N ALA A 434 -13.43 16.94 31.26
CA ALA A 434 -13.11 15.67 30.62
C ALA A 434 -12.46 14.71 31.64
N PHE A 435 -12.78 13.43 31.54
CA PHE A 435 -12.27 12.36 32.40
C PHE A 435 -11.91 11.15 31.55
N VAL A 436 -10.96 10.33 32.00
CA VAL A 436 -10.75 8.97 31.50
C VAL A 436 -11.29 7.99 32.55
N ILE A 437 -12.15 7.07 32.15
CA ILE A 437 -12.81 6.12 33.05
C ILE A 437 -12.56 4.71 32.53
N ASP A 438 -11.94 3.86 33.35
CA ASP A 438 -11.73 2.45 33.06
C ASP A 438 -13.10 1.74 32.95
N ALA A 439 -13.23 0.80 32.01
CA ALA A 439 -14.51 0.18 31.69
C ALA A 439 -15.12 -0.66 32.84
N ASP A 440 -14.27 -1.12 33.77
CA ASP A 440 -14.65 -1.91 34.94
C ASP A 440 -14.92 -1.05 36.19
N THR A 441 -14.88 0.29 36.07
CA THR A 441 -15.18 1.20 37.18
C THR A 441 -16.59 0.95 37.73
N PRO A 442 -16.76 0.64 39.04
CA PRO A 442 -18.08 0.44 39.63
C PRO A 442 -18.99 1.65 39.41
N GLY A 443 -20.24 1.39 39.01
CA GLY A 443 -21.22 2.43 38.67
C GLY A 443 -21.23 2.83 37.20
N LEU A 444 -20.26 2.42 36.39
CA LEU A 444 -20.33 2.48 34.92
C LEU A 444 -20.92 1.18 34.37
N GLN A 445 -21.98 1.29 33.57
CA GLN A 445 -22.63 0.14 32.92
C GLN A 445 -22.99 0.45 31.47
N VAL A 446 -22.92 -0.58 30.63
CA VAL A 446 -23.49 -0.51 29.27
C VAL A 446 -24.96 -0.90 29.37
N SER A 447 -25.82 0.11 29.46
CA SER A 447 -27.26 -0.04 29.66
C SER A 447 -28.02 -0.55 28.42
N GLU A 448 -27.48 -0.31 27.23
CA GLU A 448 -28.12 -0.68 25.97
C GLU A 448 -27.08 -0.91 24.87
N ARG A 449 -27.33 -1.91 24.02
CA ARG A 449 -26.67 -2.13 22.73
C ARG A 449 -27.75 -2.12 21.64
N PHE A 450 -27.49 -1.47 20.52
CA PHE A 450 -28.49 -1.35 19.44
C PHE A 450 -27.83 -1.42 18.07
N ASP A 451 -28.62 -1.81 17.07
CA ASP A 451 -28.19 -1.92 15.68
C ASP A 451 -28.34 -0.60 14.93
N VAL A 452 -27.40 -0.34 14.04
CA VAL A 452 -27.44 0.77 13.08
C VAL A 452 -27.25 0.24 11.66
N CYS A 453 -27.59 1.06 10.65
CA CYS A 453 -27.60 0.61 9.26
C CYS A 453 -26.27 -0.01 8.78
N ALA A 454 -25.12 0.47 9.27
CA ALA A 454 -23.82 -0.17 9.08
C ALA A 454 -23.34 -0.72 10.44
N PRO A 455 -23.55 -2.01 10.74
CA PRO A 455 -23.30 -2.58 12.06
C PRO A 455 -21.86 -2.37 12.55
N HIS A 456 -21.72 -1.91 13.79
CA HIS A 456 -20.46 -1.80 14.52
C HIS A 456 -20.77 -1.73 16.02
N PRO A 457 -19.78 -1.93 16.91
CA PRO A 457 -20.00 -1.83 18.35
C PRO A 457 -20.47 -0.42 18.76
N ILE A 458 -21.72 -0.31 19.22
CA ILE A 458 -22.34 0.96 19.63
C ILE A 458 -23.38 0.72 20.74
N GLY A 459 -23.60 1.72 21.59
CA GLY A 459 -24.57 1.60 22.68
C GLY A 459 -24.70 2.83 23.59
N THR A 460 -25.39 2.63 24.70
CA THR A 460 -25.66 3.60 25.76
C THR A 460 -24.93 3.22 27.04
N LEU A 461 -24.14 4.14 27.58
CA LEU A 461 -23.49 4.07 28.88
C LEU A 461 -24.35 4.77 29.94
N ARG A 462 -24.50 4.15 31.11
CA ARG A 462 -25.14 4.73 32.28
C ARG A 462 -24.11 4.83 33.42
N PHE A 463 -24.11 5.99 34.07
CA PHE A 463 -23.31 6.27 35.26
C PHE A 463 -24.27 6.39 36.44
N GLU A 464 -24.11 5.51 37.42
CA GLU A 464 -24.87 5.49 38.68
C GLU A 464 -23.90 5.49 39.83
N ASP A 465 -23.73 6.66 40.46
CA ASP A 465 -22.78 6.87 41.54
C ASP A 465 -21.37 6.34 41.21
N CYS A 466 -20.95 6.53 39.94
CA CYS A 466 -19.67 6.09 39.43
C CYS A 466 -18.55 6.96 40.03
N VAL A 467 -17.78 6.41 40.97
CA VAL A 467 -16.72 7.15 41.67
C VAL A 467 -15.38 6.93 40.98
N ILE A 468 -14.69 8.02 40.66
CA ILE A 468 -13.33 8.00 40.08
C ILE A 468 -12.36 8.91 40.85
N PRO A 469 -11.07 8.58 40.90
CA PRO A 469 -10.05 9.49 41.43
C PRO A 469 -10.00 10.81 40.65
N ALA A 470 -9.73 11.93 41.33
CA ALA A 470 -9.59 13.24 40.70
C ALA A 470 -8.41 13.33 39.70
N GLU A 471 -7.43 12.42 39.81
CA GLU A 471 -6.33 12.26 38.86
C GLU A 471 -6.76 11.68 37.49
N GLN A 472 -7.96 11.11 37.39
CA GLN A 472 -8.53 10.65 36.11
C GLN A 472 -9.07 11.82 35.25
N ARG A 473 -9.05 13.04 35.78
CA ARG A 473 -9.42 14.26 35.06
C ARG A 473 -8.39 14.62 33.99
N ILE A 474 -8.84 14.89 32.77
CA ILE A 474 -8.02 15.27 31.62
C ILE A 474 -8.05 16.80 31.46
N GLY A 475 -6.89 17.43 31.38
CA GLY A 475 -6.78 18.90 31.25
C GLY A 475 -7.09 19.63 32.56
N ASP A 476 -7.73 20.80 32.48
CA ASP A 476 -8.14 21.64 33.64
C ASP A 476 -9.65 21.50 33.93
N PRO A 477 -10.12 21.73 35.17
CA PRO A 477 -11.56 21.74 35.49
C PRO A 477 -12.29 22.80 34.65
N GLY A 478 -13.51 22.49 34.20
CA GLY A 478 -14.32 23.39 33.36
C GLY A 478 -13.78 23.61 31.93
N LYS A 479 -12.69 22.93 31.55
CA LYS A 479 -12.09 23.03 30.20
C LYS A 479 -12.36 21.81 29.31
N GLY A 480 -13.22 20.89 29.74
CA GLY A 480 -13.61 19.69 29.01
C GLY A 480 -14.25 19.97 27.66
N PHE A 481 -15.06 21.02 27.51
CA PHE A 481 -15.63 21.35 26.19
C PHE A 481 -14.55 21.80 25.19
N ARG A 482 -13.54 22.54 25.67
CA ARG A 482 -12.36 22.90 24.87
C ARG A 482 -11.57 21.64 24.48
N VAL A 483 -11.37 20.71 25.42
CA VAL A 483 -10.73 19.42 25.14
C VAL A 483 -11.48 18.67 24.03
N ALA A 484 -12.81 18.54 24.13
CA ALA A 484 -13.64 17.89 23.12
C ALA A 484 -13.48 18.55 21.73
N LEU A 485 -13.65 19.87 21.64
CA LEU A 485 -13.56 20.59 20.37
C LEU A 485 -12.17 20.51 19.74
N GLN A 486 -11.10 20.63 20.54
CA GLN A 486 -9.74 20.54 20.02
C GLN A 486 -9.39 19.12 19.56
N THR A 487 -9.86 18.09 20.27
CA THR A 487 -9.76 16.70 19.80
C THR A 487 -10.50 16.52 18.48
N LEU A 488 -11.76 16.95 18.38
CA LEU A 488 -12.54 16.86 17.15
C LEU A 488 -11.88 17.63 16.00
N ASP A 489 -11.30 18.81 16.24
CA ASP A 489 -10.59 19.57 15.20
C ASP A 489 -9.39 18.80 14.62
N VAL A 490 -8.69 17.97 15.42
CA VAL A 490 -7.60 17.11 14.93
C VAL A 490 -8.11 16.01 14.01
N PHE A 491 -9.24 15.39 14.35
CA PHE A 491 -9.75 14.22 13.63
C PHE A 491 -10.81 14.53 12.56
N ARG A 492 -11.37 15.75 12.51
CA ARG A 492 -12.47 16.10 11.61
C ARG A 492 -12.13 15.92 10.13
N ALA A 493 -10.92 16.33 9.71
CA ALA A 493 -10.47 16.11 8.33
C ALA A 493 -10.37 14.61 8.00
N SER A 494 -10.04 13.77 8.99
CA SER A 494 -9.92 12.32 8.81
C SER A 494 -11.25 11.61 8.52
N VAL A 495 -12.38 12.17 8.99
CA VAL A 495 -13.72 11.69 8.61
C VAL A 495 -13.96 11.90 7.11
N GLY A 496 -13.53 13.06 6.60
CA GLY A 496 -13.55 13.32 5.15
C GLY A 496 -12.64 12.37 4.38
N ALA A 497 -11.49 12.01 4.95
CA ALA A 497 -10.57 11.04 4.35
C ALA A 497 -11.16 9.61 4.30
N ALA A 498 -11.86 9.15 5.34
CA ALA A 498 -12.59 7.88 5.31
C ALA A 498 -13.67 7.88 4.21
N ALA A 499 -14.47 8.96 4.13
CA ALA A 499 -15.47 9.12 3.08
C ALA A 499 -14.86 9.10 1.67
N LEU A 500 -13.70 9.73 1.49
CA LEU A 500 -12.93 9.67 0.26
C LEU A 500 -12.52 8.23 -0.09
N GLY A 501 -12.06 7.44 0.88
CA GLY A 501 -11.75 6.02 0.70
C GLY A 501 -12.96 5.20 0.23
N PHE A 502 -14.13 5.41 0.84
CA PHE A 502 -15.39 4.78 0.42
C PHE A 502 -15.79 5.18 -1.01
N ALA A 503 -15.65 6.47 -1.35
CA ALA A 503 -15.96 6.98 -2.68
C ALA A 503 -15.03 6.37 -3.75
N GLN A 504 -13.73 6.27 -3.47
CA GLN A 504 -12.76 5.65 -4.38
C GLN A 504 -13.06 4.17 -4.64
N ALA A 505 -13.41 3.42 -3.59
CA ALA A 505 -13.80 2.03 -3.75
C ALA A 505 -15.09 1.86 -4.56
N ALA A 506 -16.06 2.77 -4.37
CA ALA A 506 -17.28 2.79 -5.17
C ALA A 506 -17.01 3.14 -6.64
N LEU A 507 -16.11 4.09 -6.93
CA LEU A 507 -15.71 4.41 -8.29
C LEU A 507 -15.03 3.21 -8.97
N ASP A 508 -14.04 2.60 -8.32
CA ASP A 508 -13.29 1.49 -8.90
C ASP A 508 -14.20 0.29 -9.19
N MET A 509 -15.09 -0.04 -8.26
CA MET A 509 -16.10 -1.10 -8.42
C MET A 509 -17.10 -0.78 -9.53
N GLY A 510 -17.60 0.46 -9.58
CA GLY A 510 -18.53 0.93 -10.61
C GLY A 510 -17.91 0.91 -12.00
N MET A 511 -16.65 1.33 -12.11
CA MET A 511 -15.90 1.32 -13.36
C MET A 511 -15.65 -0.11 -13.84
N GLN A 512 -15.20 -1.00 -12.95
CA GLN A 512 -15.01 -2.41 -13.26
C GLN A 512 -16.32 -3.06 -13.73
N HIS A 513 -17.44 -2.77 -13.07
CA HIS A 513 -18.75 -3.26 -13.50
C HIS A 513 -19.12 -2.71 -14.88
N ALA A 514 -18.97 -1.40 -15.09
CA ALA A 514 -19.34 -0.74 -16.33
C ALA A 514 -18.56 -1.27 -17.54
N GLN A 515 -17.26 -1.53 -17.38
CA GLN A 515 -16.41 -2.09 -18.44
C GLN A 515 -16.80 -3.53 -18.82
N ASN A 516 -17.28 -4.32 -17.86
CA ASN A 516 -17.54 -5.75 -18.06
C ASN A 516 -19.02 -6.08 -18.35
N ARG A 517 -19.95 -5.12 -18.22
CA ARG A 517 -21.39 -5.34 -18.36
C ARG A 517 -21.87 -5.11 -19.81
N PRO A 518 -22.25 -6.14 -20.57
CA PRO A 518 -22.76 -5.96 -21.93
C PRO A 518 -24.19 -5.37 -21.92
N MET A 519 -24.44 -4.36 -22.75
CA MET A 519 -25.74 -3.71 -22.95
C MET A 519 -25.84 -3.13 -24.37
N PHE A 520 -27.00 -3.33 -25.02
CA PHE A 520 -27.32 -2.73 -26.34
C PHE A 520 -26.25 -2.93 -27.42
N GLY A 521 -25.58 -4.08 -27.44
CA GLY A 521 -24.54 -4.40 -28.43
C GLY A 521 -23.15 -3.80 -28.15
N THR A 522 -22.95 -3.19 -26.98
CA THR A 522 -21.65 -2.71 -26.47
C THR A 522 -21.56 -2.96 -24.95
N THR A 523 -20.71 -2.25 -24.21
CA THR A 523 -20.62 -2.29 -22.74
C THR A 523 -21.28 -1.07 -22.09
N LEU A 524 -21.62 -1.17 -20.81
CA LEU A 524 -22.18 -0.06 -20.04
C LEU A 524 -21.25 1.16 -20.01
N SER A 525 -19.92 0.96 -20.03
CA SER A 525 -18.91 2.03 -20.09
C SER A 525 -18.95 2.88 -21.37
N GLU A 526 -19.47 2.35 -22.47
CA GLU A 526 -19.60 3.08 -23.74
C GLU A 526 -20.86 3.96 -23.81
N MET A 527 -21.76 3.85 -22.83
CA MET A 527 -22.95 4.70 -22.77
C MET A 527 -22.60 6.10 -22.27
N GLN A 528 -23.02 7.14 -23.00
CA GLN A 528 -22.70 8.54 -22.66
C GLN A 528 -23.14 8.95 -21.25
N LEU A 529 -24.30 8.46 -20.79
CA LEU A 529 -24.77 8.76 -19.43
C LEU A 529 -23.93 8.09 -18.35
N THR A 530 -23.36 6.91 -18.63
CA THR A 530 -22.39 6.25 -17.74
C THR A 530 -21.09 7.04 -17.69
N GLN A 531 -20.59 7.48 -18.83
CA GLN A 531 -19.36 8.28 -18.92
C GLN A 531 -19.50 9.61 -18.17
N ALA A 532 -20.63 10.30 -18.34
CA ALA A 532 -20.94 11.53 -17.60
C ALA A 532 -20.97 11.28 -16.08
N ALA A 533 -21.65 10.22 -15.65
CA ALA A 533 -21.70 9.83 -14.24
C ALA A 533 -20.32 9.52 -13.65
N ILE A 534 -19.48 8.76 -14.36
CA ILE A 534 -18.10 8.46 -13.95
C ILE A 534 -17.28 9.76 -13.87
N GLY A 535 -17.43 10.66 -14.84
CA GLY A 535 -16.76 11.97 -14.83
C GLY A 535 -17.12 12.81 -13.60
N GLU A 536 -18.40 12.87 -13.25
CA GLU A 536 -18.87 13.54 -12.01
C GLU A 536 -18.28 12.88 -10.76
N MET A 537 -18.26 11.54 -10.71
CA MET A 537 -17.69 10.80 -9.57
C MET A 537 -16.20 11.11 -9.37
N CYS A 538 -15.41 11.11 -10.45
CA CYS A 538 -13.99 11.46 -10.40
C CYS A 538 -13.79 12.90 -9.91
N ALA A 539 -14.56 13.87 -10.43
CA ALA A 539 -14.44 15.27 -10.02
C ALA A 539 -14.75 15.46 -8.53
N ASP A 540 -15.79 14.78 -8.02
CA ASP A 540 -16.16 14.80 -6.60
C ASP A 540 -15.05 14.18 -5.72
N ILE A 541 -14.40 13.11 -6.17
CA ILE A 541 -13.28 12.46 -5.47
C ILE A 541 -12.06 13.39 -5.39
N ASP A 542 -11.64 13.97 -6.51
CA ASP A 542 -10.48 14.86 -6.58
C ASP A 542 -10.68 16.13 -5.73
N ALA A 543 -11.86 16.75 -5.83
CA ALA A 543 -12.21 17.90 -5.01
C ALA A 543 -12.21 17.55 -3.51
N SER A 544 -12.75 16.39 -3.15
CA SER A 544 -12.75 15.90 -1.76
C SER A 544 -11.33 15.71 -1.23
N ALA A 545 -10.47 15.07 -2.01
CA ALA A 545 -9.08 14.84 -1.63
C ALA A 545 -8.29 16.13 -1.45
N LEU A 546 -8.42 17.08 -2.38
CA LEU A 546 -7.76 18.39 -2.26
C LEU A 546 -8.20 19.12 -0.99
N LEU A 547 -9.50 19.11 -0.67
CA LEU A 547 -10.02 19.78 0.53
C LEU A 547 -9.55 19.10 1.82
N VAL A 548 -9.59 17.77 1.88
CA VAL A 548 -9.12 16.97 3.02
C VAL A 548 -7.63 17.19 3.27
N TYR A 549 -6.81 17.04 2.23
CA TYR A 549 -5.36 17.09 2.40
C TYR A 549 -4.82 18.51 2.55
N ARG A 550 -5.49 19.51 1.97
CA ARG A 550 -5.20 20.91 2.31
C ARG A 550 -5.42 21.15 3.80
N ALA A 551 -6.57 20.75 4.36
CA ALA A 551 -6.86 20.97 5.78
C ALA A 551 -5.86 20.25 6.70
N ALA A 552 -5.48 19.01 6.36
CA ALA A 552 -4.46 18.27 7.11
C ALA A 552 -3.07 18.93 7.00
N TRP A 553 -2.68 19.38 5.80
CA TRP A 553 -1.40 20.06 5.57
C TRP A 553 -1.31 21.43 6.26
N GLU A 554 -2.37 22.24 6.24
CA GLU A 554 -2.43 23.52 6.97
C GLU A 554 -2.16 23.32 8.47
N ARG A 555 -2.71 22.25 9.07
CA ARG A 555 -2.45 21.91 10.47
C ARG A 555 -1.01 21.45 10.68
N ASP A 556 -0.54 20.50 9.89
CA ASP A 556 0.71 19.81 10.15
C ASP A 556 1.94 20.63 9.76
N VAL A 557 1.85 21.41 8.68
CA VAL A 557 2.96 22.17 8.11
C VAL A 557 2.88 23.64 8.50
N LEU A 558 1.73 24.29 8.28
CA LEU A 558 1.58 25.71 8.61
C LEU A 558 1.31 25.96 10.09
N LYS A 559 1.00 24.91 10.87
CA LYS A 559 0.65 24.98 12.29
C LYS A 559 -0.52 25.93 12.56
N GLN A 560 -1.43 26.04 11.59
CA GLN A 560 -2.60 26.92 11.68
C GLN A 560 -3.77 26.24 12.36
N ARG A 561 -4.70 27.05 12.85
CA ARG A 561 -5.98 26.56 13.36
C ARG A 561 -6.87 26.23 12.16
N THR A 562 -7.29 24.98 12.03
CA THR A 562 -7.95 24.47 10.81
C THR A 562 -9.45 24.27 10.97
N THR A 563 -10.08 24.89 11.97
CA THR A 563 -11.51 24.73 12.25
C THR A 563 -12.39 24.96 11.00
N ARG A 564 -12.11 26.01 10.22
CA ARG A 564 -12.81 26.31 8.96
C ARG A 564 -12.49 25.31 7.85
N SER A 565 -11.21 25.08 7.56
CA SER A 565 -10.81 24.22 6.44
C SER A 565 -11.17 22.75 6.67
N ALA A 566 -11.08 22.25 7.90
CA ALA A 566 -11.51 20.91 8.29
C ALA A 566 -13.05 20.75 8.24
N ALA A 567 -13.82 21.79 8.59
CA ALA A 567 -15.28 21.79 8.43
C ALA A 567 -15.69 21.71 6.95
N ILE A 568 -15.02 22.50 6.08
CA ILE A 568 -15.23 22.43 4.62
C ILE A 568 -14.90 21.03 4.10
N ALA A 569 -13.75 20.47 4.50
CA ALA A 569 -13.33 19.15 4.07
C ALA A 569 -14.34 18.06 4.46
N LYS A 570 -14.75 18.01 5.73
CA LYS A 570 -15.73 17.03 6.21
C LYS A 570 -17.07 17.19 5.51
N LEU A 571 -17.59 18.43 5.40
CA LEU A 571 -18.85 18.71 4.73
C LEU A 571 -18.82 18.21 3.28
N TYR A 572 -17.82 18.64 2.50
CA TYR A 572 -17.81 18.33 1.08
C TYR A 572 -17.56 16.86 0.84
N ALA A 573 -16.55 16.26 1.48
CA ALA A 573 -16.16 14.88 1.22
C ALA A 573 -17.26 13.87 1.60
N THR A 574 -17.98 14.10 2.72
CA THR A 574 -19.05 13.17 3.14
C THR A 574 -20.29 13.25 2.25
N GLU A 575 -20.68 14.45 1.79
CA GLU A 575 -21.78 14.59 0.83
C GLU A 575 -21.39 14.13 -0.58
N ALA A 576 -20.15 14.36 -1.01
CA ALA A 576 -19.60 13.88 -2.28
C ALA A 576 -19.54 12.35 -2.32
N ALA A 577 -18.99 11.71 -1.28
CA ALA A 577 -18.95 10.26 -1.19
C ALA A 577 -20.35 9.64 -1.26
N GLN A 578 -21.36 10.25 -0.63
CA GLN A 578 -22.74 9.78 -0.77
C GLN A 578 -23.23 9.82 -2.23
N ARG A 579 -22.95 10.89 -2.98
CA ARG A 579 -23.33 10.98 -4.41
C ARG A 579 -22.61 9.93 -5.25
N VAL A 580 -21.31 9.75 -5.01
CA VAL A 580 -20.47 8.76 -5.71
C VAL A 580 -20.98 7.34 -5.46
N ILE A 581 -21.25 6.99 -4.20
CA ILE A 581 -21.71 5.66 -3.81
C ILE A 581 -23.14 5.40 -4.30
N ASP A 582 -24.04 6.39 -4.22
CA ASP A 582 -25.39 6.30 -4.78
C ASP A 582 -25.34 6.05 -6.30
N ARG A 583 -24.44 6.75 -7.01
CA ARG A 583 -24.22 6.51 -8.44
C ARG A 583 -23.66 5.11 -8.69
N ASN A 584 -22.75 4.61 -7.86
CA ASN A 584 -22.23 3.25 -7.98
C ASN A 584 -23.34 2.19 -7.79
N VAL A 585 -24.27 2.40 -6.85
CA VAL A 585 -25.47 1.55 -6.72
C VAL A 585 -26.28 1.57 -8.02
N GLN A 586 -26.50 2.75 -8.60
CA GLN A 586 -27.23 2.89 -9.87
C GLN A 586 -26.52 2.17 -11.04
N LEU A 587 -25.20 2.23 -11.11
CA LEU A 587 -24.40 1.54 -12.14
C LEU A 587 -24.56 0.02 -12.07
N HIS A 588 -24.70 -0.54 -10.86
CA HIS A 588 -24.92 -1.97 -10.65
C HIS A 588 -26.38 -2.40 -10.84
N GLY A 589 -27.31 -1.47 -11.03
CA GLY A 589 -28.74 -1.73 -11.18
C GLY A 589 -29.29 -2.56 -10.00
N GLY A 590 -30.05 -3.62 -10.29
CA GLY A 590 -30.64 -4.47 -9.25
C GLY A 590 -29.61 -5.14 -8.31
N LEU A 591 -28.36 -5.34 -8.75
CA LEU A 591 -27.31 -5.87 -7.88
C LEU A 591 -26.87 -4.84 -6.82
N GLY A 592 -26.94 -3.55 -7.15
CA GLY A 592 -26.51 -2.46 -6.27
C GLY A 592 -27.31 -2.34 -4.99
N VAL A 593 -28.54 -2.87 -4.97
CA VAL A 593 -29.45 -2.87 -3.79
C VAL A 593 -29.60 -4.25 -3.15
N LYS A 594 -28.86 -5.25 -3.65
CA LYS A 594 -28.90 -6.60 -3.08
C LYS A 594 -28.08 -6.62 -1.80
N VAL A 595 -28.73 -6.98 -0.69
CA VAL A 595 -28.07 -7.16 0.62
C VAL A 595 -26.85 -8.08 0.49
N GLY A 596 -25.72 -7.62 1.01
CA GLY A 596 -24.43 -8.32 0.94
C GLY A 596 -23.63 -8.04 -0.33
N HIS A 597 -24.17 -7.28 -1.29
CA HIS A 597 -23.37 -6.74 -2.38
C HIS A 597 -22.52 -5.56 -1.88
N PRO A 598 -21.22 -5.47 -2.20
CA PRO A 598 -20.36 -4.39 -1.70
C PRO A 598 -20.86 -2.96 -1.99
N ALA A 599 -21.52 -2.72 -3.13
CA ALA A 599 -22.15 -1.43 -3.43
C ALA A 599 -23.27 -1.06 -2.43
N GLU A 600 -24.08 -2.03 -2.02
CA GLU A 600 -25.16 -1.87 -1.03
C GLU A 600 -24.57 -1.58 0.36
N MET A 601 -23.48 -2.27 0.71
CA MET A 601 -22.79 -2.07 1.98
C MET A 601 -22.22 -0.67 2.10
N LEU A 602 -21.49 -0.19 1.08
CA LEU A 602 -20.96 1.17 1.03
C LEU A 602 -22.06 2.23 1.16
N TYR A 603 -23.24 1.97 0.57
CA TYR A 603 -24.39 2.87 0.67
C TYR A 603 -24.89 3.03 2.11
N ARG A 604 -24.89 1.94 2.90
CA ARG A 604 -25.21 2.00 4.34
C ARG A 604 -24.08 2.65 5.15
N GLU A 605 -22.83 2.27 4.88
CA GLU A 605 -21.64 2.75 5.61
C GLU A 605 -21.45 4.26 5.54
N ILE A 606 -21.65 4.87 4.37
CA ILE A 606 -21.43 6.32 4.21
C ILE A 606 -22.45 7.19 4.95
N ARG A 607 -23.65 6.64 5.24
CA ARG A 607 -24.80 7.46 5.66
C ARG A 607 -24.56 8.21 6.96
N ALA A 608 -23.90 7.57 7.92
CA ALA A 608 -23.69 8.10 9.26
C ALA A 608 -22.58 9.17 9.31
N LEU A 609 -21.58 9.11 8.42
CA LEU A 609 -20.47 10.08 8.34
C LEU A 609 -20.98 11.52 8.11
N ARG A 610 -22.16 11.67 7.49
CA ARG A 610 -22.82 12.97 7.27
C ARG A 610 -23.45 13.56 8.53
N ILE A 611 -23.67 12.74 9.57
CA ILE A 611 -24.40 13.09 10.78
C ILE A 611 -23.45 13.29 11.97
N TYR A 612 -22.59 12.32 12.27
CA TYR A 612 -21.71 12.40 13.44
C TYR A 612 -20.50 13.33 13.22
N GLU A 613 -19.79 13.60 14.33
CA GLU A 613 -18.66 14.56 14.38
C GLU A 613 -19.03 15.94 13.82
N GLY A 614 -20.27 16.35 14.10
CA GLY A 614 -20.92 17.54 13.58
C GLY A 614 -21.61 17.26 12.24
N ALA A 615 -22.94 17.28 12.26
CA ALA A 615 -23.75 17.08 11.06
C ALA A 615 -23.40 18.10 9.96
N THR A 616 -23.68 17.76 8.70
CA THR A 616 -23.48 18.66 7.56
C THR A 616 -23.99 20.08 7.82
N GLU A 617 -25.15 20.22 8.47
CA GLU A 617 -25.75 21.51 8.85
C GLU A 617 -24.92 22.26 9.88
N VAL A 618 -24.37 21.56 10.87
CA VAL A 618 -23.46 22.15 11.88
C VAL A 618 -22.17 22.62 11.21
N GLN A 619 -21.62 21.84 10.27
CA GLN A 619 -20.43 22.26 9.52
C GLN A 619 -20.69 23.56 8.73
N LYS A 620 -21.85 23.69 8.07
CA LYS A 620 -22.25 24.93 7.36
C LYS A 620 -22.24 26.13 8.32
N ILE A 621 -22.79 25.98 9.53
CA ILE A 621 -22.82 27.04 10.55
C ILE A 621 -21.40 27.39 11.02
N VAL A 622 -20.53 26.39 11.26
CA VAL A 622 -19.13 26.62 11.65
C VAL A 622 -18.39 27.39 10.56
N ILE A 623 -18.53 27.00 9.30
CA ILE A 623 -17.90 27.66 8.15
C ILE A 623 -18.35 29.12 8.05
N ALA A 624 -19.67 29.36 8.15
CA ALA A 624 -20.23 30.70 8.09
C ALA A 624 -19.69 31.60 9.22
N ARG A 625 -19.67 31.09 10.46
CA ARG A 625 -19.14 31.83 11.62
C ARG A 625 -17.66 32.16 11.47
N GLN A 626 -16.83 31.20 11.10
CA GLN A 626 -15.39 31.43 10.92
C GLN A 626 -15.11 32.43 9.79
N THR A 627 -15.84 32.34 8.67
CA THR A 627 -15.68 33.27 7.55
C THR A 627 -16.02 34.71 7.96
N ALA A 628 -17.05 34.91 8.79
CA ALA A 628 -17.39 36.24 9.31
C ALA A 628 -16.31 36.80 10.24
N THR A 629 -15.65 35.95 11.03
CA THR A 629 -14.54 36.37 11.92
C THR A 629 -13.26 36.69 11.15
N GLU A 630 -12.98 36.03 10.03
CA GLU A 630 -11.82 36.30 9.17
C GLU A 630 -11.98 37.54 8.27
N SER A 631 -13.21 38.03 8.09
CA SER A 631 -13.53 39.19 7.22
C SER A 631 -13.44 40.54 7.95
N ILE A 632 -12.97 40.55 9.20
CA ILE A 632 -12.71 41.71 10.06
C ILE A 632 -11.21 41.67 10.41
#